data_AF-A0A1G7HY62-F1
#
_entry.id   AF-A0A1G7HY62-F1
#
_cell.length_a   1.000
_cell.length_b   1.000
_cell.length_c   1.000
_cell.angle_alpha   90.00
_cell.angle_beta   90.00
_cell.angle_gamma   90.00
#
_symmetry.space_group_name_H-M   'P 1'
#
loop_
_entity.id
_entity.type
_entity.pdbx_description
1 polymer ?
#
loop_
_entity_poly.entity_id
_entity_poly.type
_entity_poly.pdbx_seq_one_letter_code
_entity_poly.pdbx_strand_id
1 'polypeptide(L)'
;GVVGLWVQDSGAFLRFYGYPKVLWPYLRSTNLMERFIREVRRGTKVRDHKFPKAEAVYKLLYLESERQEGRWAERKLKGFSEVKEVLEKMLQERYAPRTQTLTHNS
;
A
#
# COMPACT_ATOMS: atom_id res chain seq x y z
N GLY A 1 -20.64 19.20 -2.62
CA GLY A 1 -19.84 19.61 -1.45
C GLY A 1 -18.92 18.48 -1.03
N VAL A 2 -17.84 18.75 -0.30
CA VAL A 2 -16.82 17.75 0.09
C VAL A 2 -17.44 16.49 0.69
N VAL A 3 -18.44 16.63 1.57
CA VAL A 3 -19.16 15.49 2.17
C VAL A 3 -19.83 14.57 1.15
N GLY A 4 -20.36 15.11 0.05
CA GLY A 4 -21.00 14.30 -1.00
C GLY A 4 -20.00 13.41 -1.76
N LEU A 5 -18.77 13.88 -1.99
CA LEU A 5 -17.69 13.09 -2.59
C LEU A 5 -17.24 11.97 -1.64
N TRP A 6 -17.16 12.26 -0.34
CA TRP A 6 -16.83 11.26 0.68
C TRP A 6 -17.84 10.12 0.73
N VAL A 7 -19.13 10.42 0.61
CA VAL A 7 -20.18 9.39 0.62
C VAL A 7 -20.08 8.50 -0.63
N GLN A 8 -19.83 9.08 -1.79
CA GLN A 8 -19.68 8.34 -3.05
C GLN A 8 -18.48 7.38 -3.02
N ASP A 9 -17.35 7.82 -2.49
CA ASP A 9 -16.10 7.02 -2.44
C ASP A 9 -15.90 6.26 -1.11
N SER A 10 -16.85 6.38 -0.18
CA SER A 10 -16.77 5.83 1.19
C SER A 10 -16.43 4.35 1.23
N GLY A 11 -16.92 3.57 0.26
CA GLY A 11 -16.66 2.14 0.16
C GLY A 11 -15.17 1.81 0.09
N ALA A 12 -14.36 2.63 -0.58
CA ALA A 12 -12.91 2.45 -0.66
C ALA A 12 -12.22 2.88 0.65
N PHE A 13 -12.63 4.02 1.22
CA PHE A 13 -12.02 4.57 2.45
C PHE A 13 -12.30 3.74 3.70
N LEU A 14 -13.45 3.04 3.74
CA LEU A 14 -13.87 2.26 4.90
C LEU A 14 -13.44 0.78 4.80
N ARG A 15 -12.75 0.37 3.73
CA ARG A 15 -12.30 -1.04 3.57
C ARG A 15 -11.45 -1.54 4.74
N PHE A 16 -10.70 -0.66 5.40
CA PHE A 16 -9.84 -1.05 6.52
C PHE A 16 -10.62 -1.61 7.71
N TYR A 17 -11.91 -1.27 7.87
CA TYR A 17 -12.76 -1.83 8.93
C TYR A 17 -12.94 -3.35 8.82
N GLY A 18 -12.76 -3.93 7.62
CA GLY A 18 -12.79 -5.37 7.41
C GLY A 18 -11.52 -6.11 7.84
N TYR A 19 -10.47 -5.39 8.27
CA TYR A 19 -9.21 -5.98 8.72
C TYR A 19 -9.08 -5.96 10.25
N PRO A 20 -8.18 -6.77 10.84
CA PRO A 20 -7.94 -6.77 12.28
C PRO A 20 -7.64 -5.38 12.84
N LYS A 21 -8.29 -5.01 13.96
CA LYS A 21 -8.20 -3.66 14.57
C LYS A 21 -6.77 -3.21 14.87
N VAL A 22 -5.88 -4.15 15.22
CA VAL A 22 -4.46 -3.86 15.49
C VAL A 22 -3.74 -3.27 14.26
N LEU A 23 -4.24 -3.51 13.05
CA LEU A 23 -3.68 -2.99 11.80
C LEU A 23 -4.27 -1.65 11.38
N TRP A 24 -5.42 -1.24 11.94
CA TRP A 24 -6.11 -0.01 11.55
C TRP A 24 -5.20 1.24 11.61
N PRO A 25 -4.34 1.43 12.63
CA PRO A 25 -3.42 2.58 12.66
C PRO A 25 -2.50 2.66 11.44
N TYR A 26 -2.13 1.51 10.86
CA TYR A 26 -1.29 1.46 9.67
C TYR A 26 -2.10 1.64 8.39
N LEU A 27 -3.26 0.99 8.28
CA LEU A 27 -4.10 1.01 7.07
C LEU A 27 -4.74 2.38 6.83
N ARG A 28 -5.07 3.12 7.88
CA ARG A 28 -5.65 4.48 7.78
C ARG A 28 -4.60 5.58 7.65
N SER A 29 -3.32 5.26 7.79
CA SER A 29 -2.24 6.25 7.84
C SER A 29 -1.53 6.37 6.51
N THR A 30 -1.32 7.60 6.06
CA THR A 30 -0.49 7.94 4.90
C THR A 30 0.99 8.12 5.26
N ASN A 31 1.37 7.99 6.54
CA ASN A 31 2.70 8.31 7.03
C ASN A 31 3.82 7.58 6.28
N LEU A 32 3.60 6.31 5.92
CA LEU A 32 4.59 5.51 5.20
C LEU A 32 4.86 6.08 3.81
N MET A 33 3.78 6.38 3.08
CA MET A 33 3.84 6.98 1.74
C MET A 33 4.43 8.38 1.80
N GLU A 34 3.98 9.22 2.75
CA GLU A 34 4.50 10.58 2.91
C GLU A 34 5.98 10.61 3.25
N ARG A 35 6.47 9.66 4.07
CA ARG A 35 7.89 9.51 4.36
C ARG A 35 8.68 9.15 3.11
N PHE A 36 8.21 8.18 2.32
CA PHE A 36 8.87 7.81 1.08
C PHE A 36 8.89 8.97 0.06
N ILE A 37 7.75 9.63 -0.16
CA ILE A 37 7.63 10.79 -1.06
C ILE A 37 8.58 11.92 -0.60
N ARG A 38 8.74 12.14 0.70
CA ARG A 38 9.67 13.13 1.25
C ARG A 38 11.13 12.82 0.89
N GLU A 39 11.54 11.55 0.95
CA GLU A 39 12.90 11.14 0.53
C GLU A 39 13.11 11.34 -0.97
N VAL A 40 12.14 10.94 -1.80
CA VAL A 40 12.19 11.20 -3.26
C VAL A 40 12.32 12.70 -3.54
N ARG A 41 11.50 13.54 -2.89
CA ARG A 41 11.59 15.01 -3.02
C ARG A 41 12.95 15.55 -2.58
N ARG A 42 13.51 15.04 -1.49
CA ARG A 42 14.87 15.42 -1.04
C ARG A 42 15.91 15.07 -2.12
N GLY A 43 15.83 13.88 -2.70
CA GLY A 43 16.70 13.44 -3.78
C GLY A 43 16.62 14.32 -5.04
N THR A 44 15.43 14.82 -5.38
CA THR A 44 15.26 15.80 -6.48
C THR A 44 15.85 17.17 -6.14
N LYS A 45 15.69 17.65 -4.90
CA LYS A 45 16.18 18.95 -4.45
C LYS A 45 17.72 19.02 -4.46
N VAL A 46 18.39 17.95 -4.05
CA VAL A 46 19.87 17.85 -4.08
C VAL A 46 20.42 17.99 -5.51
N ARG A 47 19.61 17.68 -6.52
CA ARG A 47 19.94 17.80 -7.94
C ARG A 47 19.46 19.12 -8.57
N ASP A 48 19.11 20.11 -7.75
CA ASP A 48 18.56 21.40 -8.19
C ASP A 48 17.32 21.25 -9.10
N HIS A 49 16.54 20.18 -8.90
CA HIS A 49 15.40 19.83 -9.76
C HIS A 49 15.73 19.64 -11.26
N LYS A 50 17.02 19.51 -11.61
CA LYS A 50 17.50 19.38 -12.98
C LYS A 50 17.91 17.94 -13.25
N PHE A 51 17.29 17.36 -14.27
CA PHE A 51 17.61 16.02 -14.76
C PHE A 51 17.98 16.11 -16.24
N PRO A 52 19.02 15.39 -16.68
CA PRO A 52 19.48 15.47 -18.07
C PRO A 52 18.50 14.84 -19.06
N LYS A 53 17.71 13.84 -18.61
CA LYS A 53 16.63 13.19 -19.35
C LYS A 53 15.56 12.68 -18.38
N ALA A 54 14.36 12.40 -18.87
CA ALA A 54 13.26 11.87 -18.07
C ALA A 54 13.64 10.55 -17.37
N GLU A 55 14.44 9.71 -18.03
CA GLU A 55 14.86 8.41 -17.52
C GLU A 55 15.76 8.52 -16.29
N ALA A 56 16.46 9.64 -16.12
CA ALA A 56 17.27 9.88 -14.93
C ALA A 56 16.41 9.99 -13.65
N VAL A 57 15.13 10.35 -13.78
CA VAL A 57 14.17 10.35 -12.66
C VAL A 57 13.84 8.92 -12.24
N TYR A 58 13.69 7.98 -13.19
CA TYR A 58 13.47 6.58 -12.85
C TYR A 58 14.64 6.00 -12.05
N LYS A 59 15.87 6.37 -12.39
CA LYS A 59 17.05 5.96 -11.61
C LYS A 59 17.01 6.48 -10.18
N LEU A 60 16.59 7.74 -9.97
CA LEU A 60 16.40 8.28 -8.62
C LEU A 60 15.33 7.49 -7.86
N LEU A 61 14.16 7.27 -8.48
CA LEU A 61 13.07 6.53 -7.86
C LEU A 61 13.50 5.11 -7.47
N TYR A 62 14.18 4.41 -8.38
CA TYR A 62 14.71 3.07 -8.15
C TYR A 62 15.66 3.04 -6.94
N LEU A 63 16.65 3.95 -6.89
CA LEU A 63 17.62 3.97 -5.80
C LEU A 63 16.99 4.29 -4.44
N GLU A 64 16.02 5.21 -4.38
CA GLU A 64 15.30 5.49 -3.14
C GLU A 64 14.37 4.34 -2.74
N SER A 65 13.78 3.62 -3.70
CA SER A 65 12.99 2.41 -3.45
C SER A 65 13.85 1.29 -2.87
N GLU A 66 15.00 0.98 -3.48
CA GLU A 66 15.95 -0.04 -2.98
C GLU A 66 16.41 0.28 -1.55
N ARG A 67 16.76 1.54 -1.30
CA ARG A 67 17.14 2.01 0.04
C ARG A 67 15.99 1.87 1.05
N GLN A 68 14.76 2.12 0.61
CA GLN A 68 13.59 1.99 1.47
C GLN A 68 13.23 0.54 1.76
N GLU A 69 13.34 -0.33 0.76
CA GLU A 69 13.11 -1.77 0.88
C GLU A 69 14.08 -2.40 1.87
N GLY A 70 15.38 -2.07 1.78
CA GLY A 70 16.37 -2.54 2.75
C GLY A 70 16.01 -2.16 4.20
N ARG A 71 15.46 -0.95 4.42
CA ARG A 71 14.99 -0.53 5.76
C ARG A 71 13.71 -1.26 6.21
N TRP A 72 12.87 -1.72 5.28
CA TRP A 72 11.62 -2.40 5.59
C TRP A 72 11.81 -3.90 5.78
N ALA A 73 12.73 -4.53 5.05
CA ALA A 73 13.06 -5.95 5.18
C ALA A 73 13.43 -6.33 6.62
N GLU A 74 14.09 -5.41 7.35
CA GLU A 74 14.51 -5.62 8.74
C GLU A 74 13.41 -5.33 9.78
N ARG A 75 12.22 -4.86 9.36
CA ARG A 75 11.18 -4.35 10.27
C ARG A 75 9.86 -5.09 10.10
N LYS A 76 9.25 -5.46 11.23
CA LYS A 76 7.85 -5.90 11.28
C LYS A 76 6.99 -4.84 11.95
N LEU A 77 5.79 -4.62 11.42
CA LEU A 77 4.80 -3.77 12.08
C LEU A 77 4.39 -4.40 13.41
N LYS A 78 4.22 -3.57 14.44
CA LYS A 78 3.78 -4.04 15.75
C LYS A 78 2.39 -4.65 15.63
N GLY A 79 2.17 -5.79 16.28
CA GLY A 79 0.90 -6.51 16.23
C GLY A 79 0.65 -7.25 14.91
N PHE A 80 1.54 -7.17 13.92
CA PHE A 80 1.39 -7.94 12.68
C PHE A 80 1.54 -9.45 12.90
N SER A 81 2.47 -9.85 13.77
CA SER A 81 2.67 -11.27 14.12
C SER A 81 1.43 -11.90 14.74
N GLU A 82 0.67 -11.13 15.53
CA GLU A 82 -0.53 -11.59 16.24
C GLU A 82 -1.70 -11.90 15.29
N VAL A 83 -1.70 -11.30 14.10
CA VAL A 83 -2.82 -11.41 13.14
C VAL A 83 -2.44 -12.10 11.85
N LYS A 84 -1.23 -12.67 11.78
CA LYS A 84 -0.69 -13.31 10.58
C LYS A 84 -1.63 -14.42 10.08
N GLU A 85 -2.02 -15.34 10.94
CA GLU A 85 -2.90 -16.46 10.59
C GLU A 85 -4.29 -15.98 10.11
N VAL A 86 -4.84 -14.96 10.77
CA VAL A 86 -6.11 -14.35 10.38
C VAL A 86 -6.01 -13.75 8.98
N LEU A 87 -4.93 -13.01 8.70
CA LEU A 87 -4.69 -12.44 7.37
C LEU A 87 -4.51 -13.54 6.31
N GLU A 88 -3.76 -14.59 6.61
CA GLU A 88 -3.57 -15.72 5.69
C GLU A 88 -4.92 -16.37 5.34
N LYS A 89 -5.79 -16.61 6.32
CA LYS A 89 -7.15 -17.12 6.09
C LYS A 89 -7.99 -16.17 5.23
N MET A 90 -7.98 -14.87 5.54
CA MET A 90 -8.69 -13.86 4.74
C MET A 90 -8.20 -13.83 3.28
N LEU A 91 -6.89 -13.98 3.05
CA LEU A 91 -6.31 -14.03 1.71
C LEU A 91 -6.69 -15.32 0.98
N GLN A 92 -6.66 -16.46 1.67
CA GLN A 92 -7.12 -17.74 1.11
C GLN A 92 -8.58 -17.67 0.68
N GLU A 93 -9.48 -17.14 1.52
CA GLU A 93 -10.89 -16.98 1.17
C GLU A 93 -11.09 -16.03 -0.02
N ARG A 94 -10.33 -14.92 -0.06
CA ARG A 94 -10.45 -13.91 -1.11
C ARG A 94 -9.94 -14.38 -2.47
N TYR A 95 -8.86 -15.15 -2.48
CA TYR A 95 -8.19 -15.62 -3.69
C TYR A 95 -8.36 -17.11 -3.95
N ALA A 96 -9.24 -17.78 -3.18
CA ALA A 96 -9.62 -19.17 -3.44
C ALA A 96 -10.03 -19.30 -4.91
N PRO A 97 -9.56 -20.33 -5.63
CA PRO A 97 -9.97 -20.56 -7.00
C PRO A 97 -11.49 -20.69 -7.00
N ARG A 98 -12.17 -19.73 -7.63
CA ARG A 98 -13.61 -19.83 -7.85
C ARG A 98 -13.82 -21.06 -8.70
N THR A 99 -14.30 -22.15 -8.10
CA THR A 99 -14.82 -23.27 -8.87
C THR A 99 -15.91 -22.68 -9.76
N GLN A 100 -15.65 -22.57 -11.06
CA GLN A 100 -16.71 -22.28 -12.02
C GLN A 100 -17.67 -23.48 -11.94
N THR A 101 -18.75 -23.36 -11.17
CA THR A 101 -19.92 -24.21 -11.36
C THR A 101 -20.52 -23.80 -12.69
N LEU A 102 -20.02 -24.39 -13.76
CA LEU A 102 -20.70 -24.48 -15.04
C LEU A 102 -22.04 -25.18 -14.78
N THR A 103 -23.06 -24.39 -14.47
CA THR A 103 -24.46 -24.81 -14.59
C THR A 103 -24.75 -24.83 -16.08
N HIS A 104 -24.43 -25.96 -16.71
CA HIS A 104 -24.94 -26.28 -18.02
C HIS A 104 -26.43 -26.60 -17.84
N ASN A 105 -27.27 -25.57 -17.86
CA ASN A 105 -28.71 -25.77 -17.98
C ASN A 105 -28.98 -26.21 -19.43
N SER A 106 -29.44 -27.46 -19.55
CA SER A 106 -29.90 -28.12 -20.77
C SER A 106 -31.11 -27.45 -21.41
#